data_AF-A0A286E5S1-F1
#
_entry.id   AF-A0A286E5S1-F1
#
_cell.length_a   1.000
_cell.length_b   1.000
_cell.length_c   1.000
_cell.angle_alpha   90.00
_cell.angle_beta   90.00
_cell.angle_gamma   90.00
#
_symmetry.space_group_name_H-M   'P 1'
#
loop_
_entity.id
_entity.type
_entity.pdbx_description
1 polymer ?
#
loop_
_entity_poly.entity_id
_entity_poly.type
_entity_poly.pdbx_seq_one_letter_code
_entity_poly.pdbx_strand_id
1 'polypeptide(L)'
;MKLAQKFMIGLSCLGLSACMMGGGYMTSRLLHKNSTITFPSFKDTILHEQERALLQDYIGDYQVEKSWGNNVDNIALAQIRFDNNKVSLSVYPKDWTVPRFKMEFTMCIVVTSDDKYIRLKKVKQHLKCNGKTSDGFGTSMEIAKPGAESTGFSPNLEMFTSILVDGRQVPINQFEYALSYQGWHDSPTPLLGLKKIK
;
A
#
# COMPACT_ATOMS: atom_id res chain seq x y z
N MET A 1 -16.65 -41.09 -29.92
CA MET A 1 -15.52 -40.46 -29.19
C MET A 1 -15.13 -39.06 -29.72
N LYS A 2 -16.07 -38.19 -30.12
CA LYS A 2 -15.74 -36.81 -30.59
C LYS A 2 -16.39 -35.67 -29.78
N LEU A 3 -17.24 -35.99 -28.80
CA LEU A 3 -17.95 -34.99 -27.99
C LEU A 3 -17.20 -34.61 -26.69
N ALA A 4 -16.53 -35.57 -26.06
CA ALA A 4 -15.78 -35.35 -24.82
C ALA A 4 -14.52 -34.47 -25.00
N GLN A 5 -13.94 -34.48 -26.20
CA GLN A 5 -12.72 -33.73 -26.50
C GLN A 5 -12.98 -32.23 -26.74
N LYS A 6 -14.22 -31.84 -27.09
CA LYS A 6 -14.62 -30.43 -27.24
C LYS A 6 -14.91 -29.74 -25.90
N PHE A 7 -15.35 -30.50 -24.89
CA PHE A 7 -15.59 -29.97 -23.53
C PHE A 7 -14.30 -29.70 -22.76
N MET A 8 -13.23 -30.46 -23.00
CA MET A 8 -11.93 -30.22 -22.35
C MET A 8 -11.20 -28.96 -22.85
N ILE A 9 -11.47 -28.52 -24.09
CA ILE A 9 -10.87 -27.29 -24.63
C ILE A 9 -11.57 -26.03 -24.07
N GLY A 10 -12.88 -26.13 -23.79
CA GLY A 10 -13.65 -25.06 -23.15
C GLY A 10 -13.23 -24.76 -21.70
N LEU A 11 -12.96 -25.80 -20.89
CA LEU A 11 -12.45 -25.60 -19.52
C LEU A 11 -11.01 -25.09 -19.47
N SER A 12 -10.18 -25.47 -20.45
CA SER A 12 -8.79 -25.02 -20.54
C SER A 12 -8.69 -23.52 -20.88
N CYS A 13 -9.64 -22.98 -21.65
CA CYS A 13 -9.71 -21.55 -21.97
C CYS A 13 -10.23 -20.69 -20.80
N LEU A 14 -11.10 -21.24 -19.94
CA LEU A 14 -11.54 -20.56 -18.72
C LEU A 14 -10.43 -20.51 -17.67
N GLY A 15 -9.61 -21.56 -17.55
CA GLY A 15 -8.43 -21.58 -16.67
C GLY A 15 -7.32 -20.60 -17.08
N LEU A 16 -7.12 -20.39 -18.39
CA LEU A 16 -6.18 -19.40 -18.91
C LEU A 16 -6.68 -17.95 -18.77
N SER A 17 -8.00 -17.71 -18.73
CA SER A 17 -8.53 -16.37 -18.48
C SER A 17 -8.23 -15.84 -17.06
N ALA A 18 -8.04 -16.74 -16.08
CA ALA A 18 -7.59 -16.38 -14.73
C ALA A 18 -6.09 -16.04 -14.66
N CYS A 19 -5.30 -16.47 -15.65
CA CYS A 19 -3.89 -16.07 -15.81
C CYS A 19 -3.73 -14.86 -16.77
N MET A 20 -4.70 -14.62 -17.67
CA MET A 20 -4.69 -13.47 -18.59
C MET A 20 -5.39 -12.23 -18.02
N MET A 21 -6.28 -12.39 -17.04
CA MET A 21 -6.64 -11.31 -16.14
C MET A 21 -5.47 -11.14 -15.17
N GLY A 22 -4.53 -10.25 -15.54
CA GLY A 22 -3.49 -9.81 -14.62
C GLY A 22 -4.08 -9.56 -13.24
N GLY A 23 -3.33 -9.94 -12.20
CA GLY A 23 -3.82 -10.20 -10.85
C GLY A 23 -4.75 -9.14 -10.26
N GLY A 24 -5.41 -9.46 -9.14
CA GLY A 24 -6.57 -8.70 -8.61
C GLY A 24 -6.43 -7.18 -8.67
N TYR A 25 -5.22 -6.67 -8.48
CA TYR A 25 -4.85 -5.27 -8.73
C TYR A 25 -5.20 -4.74 -10.14
N MET A 26 -4.76 -5.38 -11.23
CA MET A 26 -5.00 -4.92 -12.62
C MET A 26 -6.46 -5.04 -13.03
N THR A 27 -7.15 -6.08 -12.58
CA THR A 27 -8.60 -6.24 -12.85
C THR A 27 -9.40 -5.16 -12.10
N SER A 28 -9.05 -4.87 -10.84
CA SER A 28 -9.67 -3.78 -10.08
C SER A 28 -9.40 -2.40 -10.70
N ARG A 29 -8.26 -2.23 -11.39
CA ARG A 29 -7.91 -1.01 -12.13
C ARG A 29 -8.85 -0.75 -13.30
N LEU A 30 -9.21 -1.79 -14.05
CA LEU A 30 -10.04 -1.68 -15.25
C LEU A 30 -11.53 -1.49 -14.92
N LEU A 31 -12.02 -2.16 -13.87
CA LEU A 31 -13.46 -2.23 -13.59
C LEU A 31 -13.97 -1.16 -12.62
N HIS A 32 -13.11 -0.52 -11.82
CA HIS A 32 -13.52 0.33 -10.70
C HIS A 32 -13.06 1.78 -10.82
N LYS A 33 -13.25 2.43 -11.98
CA LYS A 33 -13.01 3.88 -12.10
C LYS A 33 -14.02 4.63 -11.20
N ASN A 34 -13.53 5.53 -10.34
CA ASN A 34 -14.34 6.32 -9.40
C ASN A 34 -15.05 5.57 -8.24
N SER A 35 -14.59 4.38 -7.86
CA SER A 35 -15.06 3.72 -6.62
C SER A 35 -13.91 3.41 -5.67
N THR A 36 -14.18 3.46 -4.37
CA THR A 36 -13.22 3.11 -3.32
C THR A 36 -13.12 1.59 -3.13
N ILE A 37 -11.92 1.06 -3.27
CA ILE A 37 -11.61 -0.31 -2.84
C ILE A 37 -11.26 -0.26 -1.35
N THR A 38 -12.06 -0.93 -0.53
CA THR A 38 -11.87 -0.96 0.93
C THR A 38 -11.29 -2.29 1.36
N PHE A 39 -10.24 -2.26 2.18
CA PHE A 39 -9.65 -3.39 2.86
C PHE A 39 -10.00 -3.30 4.35
N PRO A 40 -11.15 -3.84 4.78
CA PRO A 40 -11.63 -3.67 6.14
C PRO A 40 -10.84 -4.52 7.14
N SER A 41 -10.70 -4.01 8.36
CA SER A 41 -10.28 -4.81 9.50
C SER A 41 -11.52 -5.31 10.23
N PHE A 42 -11.62 -6.61 10.49
CA PHE A 42 -12.75 -7.16 11.25
C PHE A 42 -12.57 -7.04 12.78
N LYS A 43 -11.49 -6.40 13.24
CA LYS A 43 -11.16 -6.19 14.66
C LYS A 43 -10.59 -4.79 14.90
N ASP A 44 -10.64 -4.34 16.15
CA ASP A 44 -9.95 -3.13 16.62
C ASP A 44 -8.44 -3.23 16.36
N THR A 45 -7.79 -2.09 16.12
CA THR A 45 -6.34 -2.04 15.94
C THR A 45 -5.65 -2.20 17.29
N ILE A 46 -4.79 -3.20 17.40
CA ILE A 46 -3.92 -3.38 18.56
C ILE A 46 -2.85 -2.28 18.55
N LEU A 47 -2.85 -1.44 19.59
CA LEU A 47 -1.91 -0.33 19.82
C LEU A 47 -1.46 -0.34 21.28
N HIS A 48 -0.17 -0.51 21.54
CA HIS A 48 0.37 -0.21 22.88
C HIS A 48 0.61 1.30 23.02
N GLU A 49 1.03 1.71 24.21
CA GLU A 49 1.14 3.13 24.57
C GLU A 49 2.11 3.89 23.66
N GLN A 50 3.25 3.27 23.31
CA GLN A 50 4.26 3.87 22.45
C GLN A 50 3.76 4.03 21.01
N GLU A 51 3.07 3.03 20.46
CA GLU A 51 2.46 3.13 19.13
C GLU A 51 1.37 4.20 19.10
N ARG A 52 0.57 4.30 20.17
CA ARG A 52 -0.48 5.31 20.27
C ARG A 52 0.08 6.72 20.27
N ALA A 53 1.13 6.97 21.04
CA ALA A 53 1.82 8.26 21.06
C ALA A 53 2.39 8.61 19.68
N LEU A 54 3.06 7.67 19.03
CA LEU A 54 3.63 7.89 17.70
C LEU A 54 2.55 8.06 16.61
N LEU A 55 1.45 7.31 16.70
CA LEU A 55 0.31 7.44 15.80
C LEU A 55 -0.33 8.82 15.90
N GLN A 56 -0.44 9.41 17.08
CA GLN A 56 -1.01 10.76 17.25
C GLN A 56 -0.27 11.81 16.41
N ASP A 57 1.05 11.72 16.31
CA ASP A 57 1.87 12.60 15.45
C ASP A 57 1.58 12.41 13.95
N TYR A 58 1.14 11.20 13.58
CA TYR A 58 0.93 10.75 12.20
C TYR A 58 -0.53 10.78 11.73
N ILE A 59 -1.50 11.01 12.61
CA ILE A 59 -2.88 11.27 12.20
C ILE A 59 -2.93 12.63 11.51
N GLY A 60 -3.53 12.67 10.32
CA GLY A 60 -3.66 13.91 9.56
C GLY A 60 -3.85 13.70 8.07
N ASP A 61 -3.90 14.83 7.36
CA ASP A 61 -3.96 14.88 5.91
C ASP A 61 -2.58 15.23 5.36
N TYR A 62 -2.20 14.57 4.28
CA TYR A 62 -0.89 14.69 3.67
C TYR A 62 -1.03 14.97 2.18
N GLN A 63 -0.32 16.00 1.74
CA GLN A 63 -0.10 16.25 0.32
C GLN A 63 1.12 15.43 -0.14
N VAL A 64 0.98 14.74 -1.28
CA VAL A 64 2.09 14.03 -1.91
C VAL A 64 2.92 15.02 -2.72
N GLU A 65 4.16 15.27 -2.28
CA GLU A 65 5.11 16.13 -2.99
C GLU A 65 5.89 15.35 -4.05
N LYS A 66 6.17 14.07 -3.77
CA LYS A 66 6.82 13.16 -4.69
C LYS A 66 6.34 11.74 -4.47
N SER A 67 6.29 10.96 -5.54
CA SER A 67 5.95 9.54 -5.43
C SER A 67 6.82 8.68 -6.33
N TRP A 68 7.19 7.51 -5.83
CA TRP A 68 7.85 6.45 -6.57
C TRP A 68 6.97 5.20 -6.54
N GLY A 69 6.97 4.39 -7.60
CA GLY A 69 6.08 3.23 -7.68
C GLY A 69 4.60 3.58 -7.87
N ASN A 70 4.27 4.85 -8.15
CA ASN A 70 2.92 5.42 -8.17
C ASN A 70 2.51 5.99 -9.55
N ASN A 71 3.16 5.57 -10.63
CA ASN A 71 2.87 6.13 -11.97
C ASN A 71 1.45 5.80 -12.46
N VAL A 72 0.83 4.77 -11.88
CA VAL A 72 -0.49 4.28 -12.29
C VAL A 72 -1.62 4.90 -11.47
N ASP A 73 -1.49 4.91 -10.14
CA ASP A 73 -2.54 5.40 -9.26
C ASP A 73 -2.52 6.92 -9.11
N ASN A 74 -1.41 7.58 -9.47
CA ASN A 74 -1.24 9.04 -9.44
C ASN A 74 -1.74 9.66 -8.12
N ILE A 75 -1.43 8.99 -6.99
CA ILE A 75 -1.82 9.44 -5.66
C ILE A 75 -1.27 10.84 -5.39
N ALA A 76 -2.15 11.76 -5.01
CA ALA A 76 -1.86 13.16 -4.72
C ALA A 76 -2.13 13.52 -3.25
N LEU A 77 -2.98 12.76 -2.56
CA LEU A 77 -3.32 12.96 -1.15
C LEU A 77 -3.36 11.62 -0.42
N ALA A 78 -2.85 11.60 0.80
CA ALA A 78 -2.98 10.51 1.75
C ALA A 78 -3.61 11.01 3.05
N GLN A 79 -4.46 10.21 3.67
CA GLN A 79 -5.11 10.53 4.94
C GLN A 79 -4.93 9.38 5.91
N ILE A 80 -4.39 9.68 7.08
CA ILE A 80 -4.28 8.73 8.19
C ILE A 80 -5.28 9.15 9.26
N ARG A 81 -6.06 8.17 9.73
CA ARG A 81 -7.11 8.36 10.74
C ARG A 81 -7.06 7.28 11.79
N PHE A 82 -7.55 7.62 12.98
CA PHE A 82 -7.82 6.68 14.07
C PHE A 82 -9.24 6.90 14.59
N ASP A 83 -10.19 6.20 13.98
CA ASP A 83 -11.61 6.35 14.27
C ASP A 83 -12.18 4.99 14.67
N ASN A 84 -13.08 4.95 15.66
CA ASN A 84 -13.70 3.71 16.14
C ASN A 84 -12.67 2.60 16.47
N ASN A 85 -11.60 2.96 17.19
CA ASN A 85 -10.48 2.07 17.53
C ASN A 85 -9.76 1.45 16.33
N LYS A 86 -9.86 2.05 15.13
CA LYS A 86 -9.23 1.56 13.91
C LYS A 86 -8.30 2.59 13.30
N VAL A 87 -7.05 2.19 13.09
CA VAL A 87 -6.11 2.93 12.24
C VAL A 87 -6.47 2.64 10.79
N SER A 88 -6.58 3.70 9.98
CA SER A 88 -6.80 3.56 8.55
C SER A 88 -5.95 4.52 7.73
N LEU A 89 -5.63 4.09 6.51
CA LEU A 89 -4.98 4.88 5.47
C LEU A 89 -5.91 4.96 4.26
N SER A 90 -6.24 6.18 3.85
CA SER A 90 -6.96 6.44 2.60
C SER A 90 -6.05 7.18 1.62
N VAL A 91 -5.99 6.74 0.37
CA VAL A 91 -5.15 7.36 -0.67
C VAL A 91 -5.99 7.79 -1.86
N TYR A 92 -5.74 9.01 -2.33
CA TYR A 92 -6.56 9.69 -3.33
C TYR A 92 -5.70 10.01 -4.55
N PRO A 93 -6.07 9.52 -5.74
CA PRO A 93 -5.53 9.98 -6.99
C PRO A 93 -5.75 11.48 -7.18
N LYS A 94 -4.91 12.09 -8.00
CA LYS A 94 -5.13 13.46 -8.46
C LYS A 94 -6.55 13.59 -9.05
N ASP A 95 -7.22 14.70 -8.72
CA ASP A 95 -8.55 15.07 -9.20
C ASP A 95 -9.71 14.18 -8.71
N TRP A 96 -9.46 13.25 -7.77
CA TRP A 96 -10.49 12.40 -7.18
C TRP A 96 -10.99 12.96 -5.85
N THR A 97 -12.30 12.87 -5.62
CA THR A 97 -12.96 13.27 -4.35
C THR A 97 -13.17 12.10 -3.40
N VAL A 98 -13.11 10.87 -3.91
CA VAL A 98 -13.20 9.62 -3.15
C VAL A 98 -11.85 8.90 -3.18
N PRO A 99 -11.46 8.19 -2.11
CA PRO A 99 -10.19 7.49 -2.09
C PRO A 99 -10.21 6.33 -3.08
N ARG A 100 -9.06 6.06 -3.71
CA ARG A 100 -8.85 4.85 -4.52
C ARG A 100 -8.81 3.62 -3.63
N PHE A 101 -8.03 3.70 -2.56
CA PHE A 101 -7.92 2.65 -1.55
C PHE A 101 -8.19 3.21 -0.16
N LYS A 102 -8.94 2.46 0.64
CA LYS A 102 -9.06 2.64 2.08
C LYS A 102 -8.61 1.35 2.77
N MET A 103 -7.52 1.41 3.52
CA MET A 103 -6.96 0.27 4.24
C MET A 103 -7.17 0.45 5.74
N GLU A 104 -7.74 -0.54 6.41
CA GLU A 104 -7.85 -0.59 7.86
C GLU A 104 -6.86 -1.63 8.41
N PHE A 105 -6.21 -1.31 9.53
CA PHE A 105 -5.14 -2.13 10.09
C PHE A 105 -5.56 -2.84 11.37
N THR A 106 -5.03 -4.04 11.57
CA THR A 106 -5.29 -4.89 12.74
C THR A 106 -4.30 -4.66 13.87
N MET A 107 -3.09 -4.21 13.56
CA MET A 107 -2.04 -3.92 14.54
C MET A 107 -1.11 -2.85 13.99
N CYS A 108 -0.51 -2.09 14.89
CA CYS A 108 0.68 -1.30 14.58
C CYS A 108 1.79 -1.62 15.57
N ILE A 109 3.03 -1.39 15.15
CA ILE A 109 4.24 -1.54 15.96
C ILE A 109 5.19 -0.38 15.68
N VAL A 110 5.91 0.07 16.70
CA VAL A 110 7.06 0.97 16.52
C VAL A 110 8.26 0.14 16.10
N VAL A 111 8.90 0.55 15.01
CA VAL A 111 10.09 -0.11 14.49
C VAL A 111 11.27 0.85 14.57
N THR A 112 12.34 0.41 15.25
CA THR A 112 13.56 1.19 15.51
C THR A 112 14.80 0.58 14.88
N SER A 113 14.72 -0.66 14.40
CA SER A 113 15.82 -1.36 13.73
C SER A 113 15.65 -1.30 12.21
N ASP A 114 16.78 -1.31 11.50
CA ASP A 114 16.82 -1.51 10.06
C ASP A 114 16.99 -3.01 9.76
N ASP A 115 16.05 -3.60 9.03
CA ASP A 115 16.09 -4.97 8.50
C ASP A 115 15.63 -4.96 7.04
N LYS A 116 16.12 -5.89 6.22
CA LYS A 116 15.90 -5.97 4.76
C LYS A 116 14.43 -5.89 4.34
N TYR A 117 13.49 -6.31 5.18
CA TYR A 117 12.04 -6.29 4.90
C TYR A 117 11.34 -4.95 5.20
N ILE A 118 12.06 -3.98 5.77
CA ILE A 118 11.56 -2.63 6.06
C ILE A 118 11.75 -1.75 4.82
N ARG A 119 10.73 -0.95 4.49
CA ARG A 119 10.71 -0.09 3.30
C ARG A 119 11.35 1.27 3.57
N LEU A 120 11.20 1.80 4.79
CA LEU A 120 11.82 3.04 5.24
C LEU A 120 13.10 2.75 6.05
N LYS A 121 14.26 3.15 5.51
CA LYS A 121 15.58 2.84 6.06
C LYS A 121 16.22 4.04 6.72
N LYS A 122 17.10 3.78 7.69
CA LYS A 122 17.88 4.79 8.40
C LYS A 122 17.00 5.90 8.98
N VAL A 123 15.83 5.51 9.48
CA VAL A 123 14.91 6.37 10.21
C VAL A 123 15.05 6.04 11.69
N LYS A 124 15.03 7.05 12.58
CA LYS A 124 15.18 6.82 14.02
C LYS A 124 14.12 5.86 14.56
N GLN A 125 12.89 6.05 14.11
CA GLN A 125 11.76 5.18 14.38
C GLN A 125 10.68 5.40 13.31
N HIS A 126 9.88 4.38 13.03
CA HIS A 126 8.70 4.51 12.19
C HIS A 126 7.54 3.69 12.74
N LEU A 127 6.32 4.06 12.33
CA LEU A 127 5.13 3.28 12.65
C LEU A 127 4.85 2.33 11.49
N LYS A 128 4.80 1.03 11.78
CA LYS A 128 4.41 0.00 10.82
C LYS A 128 3.06 -0.58 11.23
N CYS A 129 2.07 -0.49 10.36
CA CYS A 129 0.75 -1.10 10.59
C CYS A 129 0.50 -2.22 9.59
N ASN A 130 -0.14 -3.30 10.06
CA ASN A 130 -0.46 -4.48 9.27
C ASN A 130 -1.95 -4.80 9.36
N GLY A 131 -2.55 -5.15 8.25
CA GLY A 131 -3.92 -5.62 8.13
C GLY A 131 -4.00 -6.92 7.33
N LYS A 132 -5.21 -7.49 7.28
CA LYS A 132 -5.51 -8.63 6.42
C LYS A 132 -6.70 -8.28 5.54
N THR A 133 -6.60 -8.60 4.27
CA THR A 133 -7.68 -8.50 3.30
C THR A 133 -8.59 -9.73 3.40
N SER A 134 -9.80 -9.64 2.85
CA SER A 134 -10.80 -10.74 2.90
C SER A 134 -10.37 -12.02 2.19
N ASP A 135 -9.43 -11.93 1.25
CA ASP A 135 -8.80 -13.04 0.54
C ASP A 135 -7.52 -13.57 1.24
N GLY A 136 -7.22 -13.07 2.44
CA GLY A 136 -6.15 -13.57 3.31
C GLY A 136 -4.77 -12.95 3.09
N PHE A 137 -4.62 -12.05 2.11
CA PHE A 137 -3.37 -11.34 1.86
C PHE A 137 -3.17 -10.16 2.84
N GLY A 138 -1.90 -9.75 3.03
CA GLY A 138 -1.55 -8.70 3.99
C GLY A 138 -1.59 -7.31 3.38
N THR A 139 -2.30 -6.37 4.02
CA THR A 139 -2.10 -4.93 3.82
C THR A 139 -1.07 -4.41 4.81
N SER A 140 -0.36 -3.35 4.43
CA SER A 140 0.55 -2.70 5.38
C SER A 140 0.79 -1.24 5.05
N MET A 141 1.14 -0.45 6.05
CA MET A 141 1.76 0.87 5.86
C MET A 141 2.98 1.02 6.76
N GLU A 142 3.94 1.81 6.30
CA GLU A 142 5.07 2.32 7.08
C GLU A 142 5.09 3.85 6.91
N ILE A 143 5.12 4.60 8.01
CA ILE A 143 5.24 6.07 8.01
C ILE A 143 6.30 6.53 9.01
N ALA A 144 7.14 7.48 8.60
CA ALA A 144 8.21 8.03 9.39
C ALA A 144 8.41 9.53 9.14
N LYS A 145 9.07 10.22 10.08
CA LYS A 145 9.79 11.47 9.84
C LYS A 145 11.22 11.14 9.40
N PRO A 146 11.62 11.43 8.15
CA PRO A 146 12.97 11.20 7.67
C PRO A 146 14.02 12.01 8.45
N GLY A 147 15.20 11.44 8.63
CA GLY A 147 16.42 12.12 9.06
C GLY A 147 17.38 12.35 7.89
N ALA A 148 18.55 12.92 8.17
CA ALA A 148 19.52 13.35 7.16
C ALA A 148 19.98 12.22 6.20
N GLU A 149 20.09 10.99 6.70
CA GLU A 149 20.52 9.83 5.91
C GLU A 149 19.37 8.91 5.48
N SER A 150 18.12 9.28 5.75
CA SER A 150 17.00 8.36 5.53
C SER A 150 16.78 8.08 4.05
N THR A 151 16.55 6.80 3.75
CA THR A 151 16.22 6.33 2.40
C THR A 151 14.92 5.53 2.42
N GLY A 152 14.29 5.38 1.26
CA GLY A 152 13.14 4.51 1.08
C GLY A 152 13.32 3.62 -0.14
N PHE A 153 12.67 2.45 -0.13
CA PHE A 153 12.63 1.57 -1.29
C PHE A 153 11.67 2.11 -2.36
N SER A 154 12.21 2.39 -3.54
CA SER A 154 11.46 2.71 -4.76
C SER A 154 11.38 1.45 -5.62
N PRO A 155 10.20 0.85 -5.84
CA PRO A 155 10.06 -0.30 -6.74
C PRO A 155 10.35 0.12 -8.18
N ASN A 156 11.00 -0.75 -8.96
CA ASN A 156 11.14 -0.54 -10.39
C ASN A 156 9.83 -0.87 -11.10
N LEU A 157 9.30 0.09 -11.85
CA LEU A 157 8.03 -0.04 -12.55
C LEU A 157 8.15 -0.81 -13.86
N GLU A 158 9.35 -1.09 -14.37
CA GLU A 158 9.53 -1.83 -15.63
C GLU A 158 9.19 -3.33 -15.51
N MET A 159 8.95 -3.83 -14.28
CA MET A 159 8.66 -5.24 -14.00
C MET A 159 7.21 -5.47 -13.50
N PHE A 160 6.22 -4.94 -14.22
CA PHE A 160 4.78 -5.11 -13.92
C PHE A 160 4.28 -6.57 -13.82
N THR A 161 5.12 -7.57 -14.14
CA THR A 161 4.73 -8.99 -14.23
C THR A 161 5.67 -9.98 -13.54
N SER A 162 6.76 -9.54 -12.88
CA SER A 162 7.70 -10.46 -12.26
C SER A 162 7.56 -10.46 -10.74
N ILE A 163 7.55 -11.67 -10.16
CA ILE A 163 7.58 -11.94 -8.72
C ILE A 163 8.87 -11.39 -8.05
N LEU A 164 9.81 -10.88 -8.85
CA LEU A 164 11.06 -10.26 -8.45
C LEU A 164 10.99 -8.76 -8.73
N VAL A 165 10.34 -8.01 -7.83
CA VAL A 165 10.37 -6.53 -7.88
C VAL A 165 11.77 -6.09 -7.50
N ASP A 166 12.64 -5.93 -8.51
CA ASP A 166 13.90 -5.24 -8.32
C ASP A 166 13.61 -3.76 -8.07
N GLY A 167 14.36 -3.12 -7.20
CA GLY A 167 14.11 -1.74 -6.82
C GLY A 167 15.32 -1.11 -6.18
N ARG A 168 15.26 0.21 -5.99
CA ARG A 168 16.41 0.98 -5.53
C ARG A 168 16.08 1.76 -4.27
N GLN A 169 17.10 1.97 -3.44
CA GLN A 169 17.02 2.94 -2.37
C GLN A 169 17.10 4.36 -2.95
N VAL A 170 16.19 5.23 -2.53
CA VAL A 170 16.19 6.64 -2.91
C VAL A 170 16.21 7.52 -1.65
N PRO A 171 16.86 8.68 -1.68
CA PRO A 171 16.83 9.61 -0.56
C PRO A 171 15.42 10.17 -0.35
N ILE A 172 15.01 10.22 0.93
CA ILE A 172 13.73 10.78 1.39
C ILE A 172 13.93 11.89 2.44
N ASN A 173 15.17 12.29 2.69
CA ASN A 173 15.56 13.28 3.70
C ASN A 173 15.05 14.70 3.41
N GLN A 174 14.58 14.97 2.20
CA GLN A 174 14.03 16.25 1.77
C GLN A 174 12.53 16.41 2.10
N PHE A 175 11.83 15.36 2.54
CA PHE A 175 10.40 15.43 2.88
C PHE A 175 10.19 15.46 4.38
N GLU A 176 9.13 16.14 4.82
CA GLU A 176 8.71 16.18 6.23
C GLU A 176 8.31 14.79 6.74
N TYR A 177 7.59 14.04 5.90
CA TYR A 177 7.18 12.67 6.15
C TYR A 177 7.46 11.79 4.94
N ALA A 178 7.69 10.50 5.18
CA ALA A 178 7.72 9.49 4.14
C ALA A 178 6.76 8.36 4.49
N LEU A 179 6.00 7.89 3.49
CA LEU A 179 5.03 6.81 3.66
C LEU A 179 5.19 5.78 2.55
N SER A 180 5.13 4.50 2.91
CA SER A 180 4.97 3.41 1.96
C SER A 180 3.82 2.51 2.38
N TYR A 181 3.04 2.01 1.42
CA TYR A 181 1.91 1.14 1.70
C TYR A 181 1.77 0.00 0.70
N GLN A 182 1.12 -1.08 1.14
CA GLN A 182 0.74 -2.23 0.32
C GLN A 182 -0.77 -2.44 0.45
N GLY A 183 -1.47 -2.28 -0.66
CA GLY A 183 -2.90 -2.60 -0.78
C GLY A 183 -3.12 -4.06 -1.19
N TRP A 184 -2.59 -4.43 -2.35
CA TRP A 184 -2.63 -5.80 -2.89
C TRP A 184 -1.26 -6.47 -2.84
N HIS A 185 -1.22 -7.80 -2.76
CA HIS A 185 0.03 -8.56 -2.68
C HIS A 185 0.87 -8.46 -3.97
N ASP A 186 0.21 -8.31 -5.11
CA ASP A 186 0.78 -8.20 -6.46
C ASP A 186 0.91 -6.75 -6.95
N SER A 187 0.53 -5.77 -6.11
CA SER A 187 0.73 -4.35 -6.40
C SER A 187 2.14 -3.91 -6.02
N PRO A 188 2.79 -3.02 -6.81
CA PRO A 188 3.95 -2.31 -6.32
C PRO A 188 3.59 -1.59 -5.01
N THR A 189 4.57 -1.53 -4.11
CA THR A 189 4.49 -0.79 -2.85
C THR A 189 5.04 0.61 -3.08
N PRO A 190 4.20 1.64 -3.35
CA PRO A 190 4.71 2.96 -3.62
C PRO A 190 5.42 3.54 -2.40
N LEU A 191 6.34 4.46 -2.67
CA LEU A 191 6.98 5.32 -1.68
C LEU A 191 6.53 6.75 -1.96
N LEU A 192 6.01 7.43 -0.94
CA LEU A 192 5.49 8.79 -1.02
C LEU A 192 6.33 9.70 -0.13
N GLY A 193 6.83 10.79 -0.70
CA GLY A 193 7.31 11.95 0.04
C GLY A 193 6.13 12.87 0.32
N LEU A 194 5.92 13.21 1.59
CA LEU A 194 4.70 13.82 2.10
C LEU A 194 4.99 15.12 2.86
N LYS A 195 4.04 16.05 2.76
CA LYS A 195 3.91 17.24 3.60
C LYS A 195 2.58 17.20 4.34
N LYS A 196 2.58 17.42 5.66
CA LYS A 196 1.34 17.44 6.43
C LYS A 196 0.61 18.75 6.19
N ILE A 197 -0.71 18.69 5.96
CA ILE A 197 -1.54 19.86 5.67
C ILE A 197 -2.65 20.09 6.70
N LYS A 198 -3.03 19.04 7.45
CA LYS A 198 -3.98 19.11 8.58
C LYS A 198 -3.63 18.04 9.62
#